data_AF-A0A926AQA8-F1
#
_entry.id   AF-A0A926AQA8-F1
#
_cell.length_a   1.000
_cell.length_b   1.000
_cell.length_c   1.000
_cell.angle_alpha   90.00
_cell.angle_beta   90.00
_cell.angle_gamma   90.00
#
_symmetry.space_group_name_H-M   'P 1'
#
loop_
_entity.id
_entity.type
_entity.pdbx_description
1 polymer ?
#
loop_
_entity_poly.entity_id
_entity_poly.type
_entity_poly.pdbx_seq_one_letter_code
_entity_poly.pdbx_strand_id
1 'polypeptide(L)'
;MTVAASTIPTATTDPVNAQILAVSEDKIQGFTPDPLGEIARLSGVELPIVIERIRAMLQAGVIRRVRQTMMATNLAPGALVAWEVPEGNLQSGFDWMFQNDPFSGHVVIRSTDSATAGSKYRLWTTLKVPQGFSMQRHCEFLCERTGATAFKMMPAKRLFALGVGHVRRRGMEPGSKSDALAEVLDTNIVELTDREWEVLMELKREFAPEELQENIYQPRAEARGIPLDEFYSIAQSLNDRKVIGRFSTFLEHVKP
;
A
#
# COMPACT_ATOMS: atom_id res chain seq x y z
N MET A 1 -10.10 40.78 23.81
CA MET A 1 -8.91 40.28 23.09
C MET A 1 -9.23 38.86 22.65
N THR A 2 -9.61 38.69 21.39
CA THR A 2 -9.80 37.38 20.78
C THR A 2 -8.41 36.78 20.59
N VAL A 3 -8.09 35.74 21.37
CA VAL A 3 -6.90 34.92 21.15
C VAL A 3 -7.09 34.30 19.77
N ALA A 4 -6.28 34.70 18.80
CA ALA A 4 -6.23 34.03 17.52
C ALA A 4 -5.86 32.57 17.80
N ALA A 5 -6.75 31.64 17.48
CA ALA A 5 -6.44 30.22 17.56
C ALA A 5 -5.23 29.98 16.65
N SER A 6 -4.07 29.69 17.25
CA SER A 6 -2.87 29.32 16.52
C SER A 6 -3.21 28.08 15.70
N THR A 7 -3.25 28.21 14.38
CA THR A 7 -3.49 27.09 13.48
C THR A 7 -2.32 26.11 13.60
N ILE A 8 -2.64 24.83 13.84
CA ILE A 8 -1.63 23.77 13.92
C ILE A 8 -0.91 23.69 12.56
N PRO A 9 0.43 23.79 12.50
CA PRO A 9 1.18 23.71 11.25
C PRO A 9 0.99 22.35 10.54
N THR A 10 0.76 22.39 9.23
CA THR A 10 0.52 21.20 8.40
C THR A 10 1.56 20.99 7.30
N ALA A 11 2.43 21.97 7.05
CA ALA A 11 3.46 21.87 6.01
C ALA A 11 4.48 20.77 6.35
N THR A 12 4.92 20.01 5.35
CA THR A 12 5.97 18.99 5.51
C THR A 12 7.35 19.57 5.82
N THR A 13 7.52 20.88 5.60
CA THR A 13 8.74 21.63 5.92
C THR A 13 8.76 22.18 7.35
N ASP A 14 7.65 22.10 8.09
CA ASP A 14 7.66 22.38 9.52
C ASP A 14 8.59 21.37 10.22
N PRO A 15 9.52 21.80 11.10
CA PRO A 15 10.52 20.91 11.68
C PRO A 15 9.93 19.72 12.44
N VAL A 16 8.82 19.92 13.16
CA VAL A 16 8.15 18.86 13.94
C VAL A 16 7.48 17.88 12.98
N ASN A 17 6.75 18.38 11.99
CA ASN A 17 6.12 17.53 10.98
C ASN A 17 7.16 16.72 10.19
N ALA A 18 8.27 17.33 9.80
CA ALA A 18 9.36 16.65 9.10
C ALA A 18 9.96 15.51 9.94
N GLN A 19 10.15 15.74 11.25
CA GLN A 19 10.67 14.76 12.21
C GLN A 19 9.70 13.58 12.39
N ILE A 20 8.40 13.85 12.45
CA ILE A 20 7.36 12.81 12.49
C ILE A 20 7.34 12.01 11.18
N LEU A 21 7.27 12.68 10.03
CA LEU A 21 7.16 12.05 8.72
C LEU A 21 8.40 11.21 8.35
N ALA A 22 9.58 11.62 8.79
CA ALA A 22 10.82 10.84 8.65
C ALA A 22 10.73 9.44 9.27
N VAL A 23 9.80 9.23 10.20
CA VAL A 23 9.49 7.94 10.83
C VAL A 23 8.19 7.36 10.28
N SER A 24 7.10 8.13 10.32
CA SER A 24 5.74 7.63 10.07
C SER A 24 5.48 7.20 8.63
N GLU A 25 6.28 7.62 7.64
CA GLU A 25 6.13 7.18 6.25
C GLU A 25 6.56 5.72 6.04
N ASP A 26 7.65 5.27 6.69
CA ASP A 26 8.29 4.01 6.33
C ASP A 26 9.04 3.24 7.44
N LYS A 27 9.10 3.71 8.69
CA LYS A 27 9.89 3.06 9.75
C LYS A 27 9.12 2.10 10.65
N ILE A 28 7.80 2.19 10.72
CA ILE A 28 6.97 1.32 11.57
C ILE A 28 6.70 -0.01 10.85
N GLN A 29 7.66 -0.93 10.91
CA GLN A 29 7.60 -2.22 10.23
C GLN A 29 6.74 -3.23 11.00
N GLY A 30 6.00 -4.06 10.26
CA GLY A 30 5.15 -5.09 10.84
C GLY A 30 3.93 -4.54 11.57
N PHE A 31 3.35 -5.38 12.42
CA PHE A 31 2.30 -5.02 13.35
C PHE A 31 2.87 -4.56 14.69
N THR A 32 2.28 -3.50 15.26
CA THR A 32 2.48 -3.09 16.66
C THR A 32 1.12 -2.66 17.23
N PRO A 33 0.80 -2.98 18.50
CA PRO A 33 -0.42 -2.50 19.16
C PRO A 33 -0.51 -0.97 19.28
N ASP A 34 0.64 -0.29 19.37
CA ASP A 34 0.73 1.17 19.53
C ASP A 34 1.68 1.81 18.49
N PRO A 35 1.25 1.96 17.23
CA PRO A 35 2.09 2.53 16.20
C PRO A 35 2.33 4.04 16.39
N LEU A 36 1.41 4.77 17.03
CA LEU A 36 1.59 6.20 17.28
C LEU A 36 2.62 6.44 18.41
N GLY A 37 2.60 5.62 19.46
CA GLY A 37 3.63 5.61 20.49
C GLY A 37 5.00 5.24 19.93
N GLU A 38 5.08 4.28 19.00
CA GLU A 38 6.35 3.94 18.34
C GLU A 38 6.87 5.09 17.45
N ILE A 39 5.98 5.82 16.76
CA ILE A 39 6.35 7.05 16.04
C ILE A 39 6.90 8.09 17.02
N ALA A 40 6.24 8.31 18.15
CA ALA A 40 6.70 9.24 19.19
C ALA A 40 8.09 8.87 19.69
N ARG A 41 8.30 7.60 20.06
CA ARG A 41 9.57 7.07 20.56
C ARG A 41 10.71 7.24 19.55
N LEU A 42 10.48 6.90 18.28
CA LEU A 42 11.50 6.94 17.23
C LEU A 42 11.78 8.34 16.71
N SER A 43 10.76 9.20 16.68
CA SER A 43 10.92 10.59 16.25
C SER A 43 11.51 11.46 17.36
N GLY A 44 11.29 11.11 18.63
CA GLY A 44 11.63 11.95 19.79
C GLY A 44 10.61 13.08 20.03
N VAL A 45 9.45 13.04 19.37
CA VAL A 45 8.34 13.98 19.56
C VAL A 45 7.32 13.37 20.52
N GLU A 46 6.80 14.15 21.46
CA GLU A 46 5.81 13.66 22.43
C GLU A 46 4.53 13.15 21.74
N LEU A 47 3.97 12.05 22.25
CA LEU A 47 2.81 11.37 21.66
C LEU A 47 1.60 12.30 21.40
N PRO A 48 1.20 13.19 22.32
CA PRO A 48 0.11 14.13 22.05
C PRO A 48 0.37 15.02 20.84
N ILE A 49 1.63 15.46 20.63
CA ILE A 49 2.03 16.26 19.49
C ILE A 49 2.05 15.41 18.21
N VAL A 50 2.53 14.17 18.26
CA VAL A 50 2.46 13.24 17.11
C VAL A 50 1.02 13.07 16.64
N ILE A 51 0.10 12.79 17.56
CA ILE A 51 -1.33 12.64 17.28
C ILE A 51 -1.89 13.94 16.66
N GLU A 52 -1.64 15.09 17.30
CA GLU A 52 -2.11 16.40 16.83
C GLU A 52 -1.65 16.69 15.40
N ARG A 53 -0.35 16.49 15.12
CA ARG A 53 0.24 16.82 13.82
C ARG A 53 -0.19 15.87 12.71
N ILE A 54 -0.26 14.56 12.96
CA ILE A 54 -0.75 13.60 11.97
C ILE A 54 -2.22 13.89 11.64
N ARG A 55 -3.07 14.16 12.65
CA ARG A 55 -4.47 14.55 12.45
C ARG A 55 -4.60 15.82 11.60
N ALA A 56 -3.86 16.87 11.95
CA ALA A 56 -3.89 18.14 11.23
C ALA A 56 -3.43 17.98 9.77
N MET A 57 -2.34 17.23 9.53
CA MET A 57 -1.85 16.95 8.19
C MET A 57 -2.82 16.08 7.36
N LEU A 58 -3.51 15.12 7.99
CA LEU A 58 -4.53 14.30 7.34
C LEU A 58 -5.77 15.13 6.95
N GLN A 59 -6.25 15.98 7.86
CA GLN A 59 -7.38 16.88 7.62
C GLN A 59 -7.08 17.92 6.53
N ALA A 60 -5.84 18.39 6.45
CA ALA A 60 -5.39 19.33 5.42
C ALA A 60 -5.07 18.67 4.07
N GLY A 61 -5.17 17.34 3.94
CA GLY A 61 -4.87 16.61 2.71
C GLY A 61 -3.38 16.40 2.43
N VAL A 62 -2.48 16.94 3.26
CA VAL A 62 -1.02 16.75 3.15
C VAL A 62 -0.68 15.26 3.30
N ILE A 63 -1.24 14.61 4.31
CA ILE A 63 -1.31 13.15 4.39
C ILE A 63 -2.62 12.76 3.72
N ARG A 64 -2.55 11.95 2.67
CA ARG A 64 -3.72 11.42 1.96
C ARG A 64 -4.42 10.31 2.75
N ARG A 65 -3.65 9.48 3.46
CA ARG A 65 -4.19 8.35 4.24
C ARG A 65 -3.21 7.86 5.29
N VAL A 66 -3.74 7.25 6.35
CA VAL A 66 -2.99 6.54 7.40
C VAL A 66 -3.59 5.15 7.54
N ARG A 67 -2.77 4.09 7.47
CA ARG A 67 -3.23 2.69 7.64
C ARG A 67 -2.09 1.68 7.79
N GLN A 68 -2.44 0.46 8.17
CA GLN A 68 -1.57 -0.70 7.97
C GLN A 68 -1.54 -1.10 6.48
N THR A 69 -0.35 -1.44 5.99
CA THR A 69 -0.15 -2.00 4.64
C THR A 69 -0.14 -3.52 4.70
N MET A 70 -0.62 -4.16 3.63
CA MET A 70 -0.64 -5.62 3.51
C MET A 70 0.31 -6.07 2.40
N MET A 71 0.93 -7.23 2.58
CA MET A 71 1.66 -7.94 1.54
C MET A 71 0.65 -8.62 0.63
N ALA A 72 0.11 -7.85 -0.31
CA ALA A 72 -0.95 -8.32 -1.19
C ALA A 72 -0.51 -9.55 -2.01
N THR A 73 0.79 -9.76 -2.25
CA THR A 73 1.35 -10.95 -2.92
C THR A 73 1.05 -12.24 -2.16
N ASN A 74 0.88 -12.15 -0.84
CA ASN A 74 0.57 -13.27 0.04
C ASN A 74 -0.95 -13.45 0.22
N LEU A 75 -1.76 -12.49 -0.20
CA LEU A 75 -3.22 -12.52 -0.04
C LEU A 75 -3.97 -13.05 -1.28
N ALA A 76 -3.38 -12.91 -2.47
CA ALA A 76 -4.04 -13.30 -3.71
C ALA A 76 -3.01 -13.58 -4.81
N PRO A 77 -3.26 -14.58 -5.69
CA PRO A 77 -2.47 -14.75 -6.90
C PRO A 77 -2.43 -13.46 -7.70
N GLY A 78 -1.24 -13.04 -8.12
CA GLY A 78 -1.08 -11.89 -9.00
C GLY A 78 0.10 -12.01 -9.95
N ALA A 79 0.04 -11.26 -11.04
CA ALA A 79 1.10 -11.18 -12.03
C ALA A 79 1.14 -9.80 -12.68
N LEU A 80 2.33 -9.43 -13.18
CA LEU A 80 2.42 -8.48 -14.26
C LEU A 80 2.03 -9.20 -15.55
N VAL A 81 1.11 -8.64 -16.32
CA VAL A 81 0.64 -9.23 -17.57
C VAL A 81 0.90 -8.26 -18.71
N ALA A 82 1.57 -8.77 -19.74
CA ALA A 82 1.84 -8.07 -20.97
C ALA A 82 0.90 -8.60 -22.05
N TRP A 83 0.19 -7.71 -22.74
CA TRP A 83 -0.88 -8.04 -23.69
C TRP A 83 -0.49 -7.65 -25.11
N GLU A 84 -0.68 -8.59 -26.03
CA GLU A 84 -0.58 -8.34 -27.46
C GLU A 84 -1.98 -7.94 -27.94
N VAL A 85 -2.17 -6.66 -28.27
CA VAL A 85 -3.45 -6.09 -28.67
C VAL A 85 -3.27 -5.44 -30.04
N PRO A 86 -4.12 -5.74 -31.03
CA PRO A 86 -4.09 -5.04 -32.32
C PRO A 86 -4.23 -3.53 -32.14
N GLU A 87 -3.53 -2.74 -32.96
CA GLU A 87 -3.46 -1.27 -32.80
C GLU A 87 -4.85 -0.61 -32.71
N GLY A 88 -5.79 -1.04 -33.56
CA GLY A 88 -7.16 -0.51 -33.58
C GLY A 88 -7.97 -0.79 -32.30
N ASN A 89 -7.54 -1.76 -31.48
CA ASN A 89 -8.20 -2.13 -30.23
C ASN A 89 -7.40 -1.70 -28.98
N LEU A 90 -6.22 -1.10 -29.15
CA LEU A 90 -5.31 -0.85 -28.03
C LEU A 90 -5.92 0.11 -27.00
N GLN A 91 -6.50 1.21 -27.46
CA GLN A 91 -7.11 2.21 -26.58
C GLN A 91 -8.41 1.69 -25.94
N SER A 92 -9.29 1.07 -26.72
CA SER A 92 -10.54 0.51 -26.21
C SER A 92 -10.30 -0.64 -25.23
N GLY A 93 -9.29 -1.47 -25.47
CA GLY A 93 -8.86 -2.53 -24.55
C GLY A 93 -8.31 -1.96 -23.24
N PHE A 94 -7.49 -0.90 -23.30
CA PHE A 94 -7.05 -0.17 -22.12
C PHE A 94 -8.24 0.38 -21.31
N ASP A 95 -9.16 1.10 -21.96
CA ASP A 95 -10.29 1.75 -21.30
C ASP A 95 -11.20 0.71 -20.65
N TRP A 96 -11.45 -0.41 -21.34
CA TRP A 96 -12.28 -1.48 -20.80
C TRP A 96 -11.67 -2.09 -19.53
N MET A 97 -10.39 -2.48 -19.56
CA MET A 97 -9.72 -3.05 -18.38
C MET A 97 -9.69 -2.05 -17.22
N PHE A 98 -9.40 -0.78 -17.50
CA PHE A 98 -9.32 0.25 -16.47
C PHE A 98 -10.67 0.53 -15.80
N GLN A 99 -11.76 0.54 -16.57
CA GLN A 99 -13.08 0.93 -16.08
C GLN A 99 -13.92 -0.25 -15.58
N ASN A 100 -13.73 -1.45 -16.13
CA ASN A 100 -14.66 -2.56 -15.95
C ASN A 100 -14.05 -3.78 -15.25
N ASP A 101 -12.73 -3.97 -15.26
CA ASP A 101 -12.10 -5.12 -14.60
C ASP A 101 -11.62 -4.75 -13.19
N PRO A 102 -12.32 -5.18 -12.11
CA PRO A 102 -11.91 -4.88 -10.74
C PRO A 102 -10.60 -5.59 -10.33
N PHE A 103 -10.14 -6.54 -11.12
CA PHE A 103 -8.92 -7.32 -10.89
C PHE A 103 -7.69 -6.74 -11.60
N SER A 104 -7.90 -5.74 -12.46
CA SER A 104 -6.86 -4.95 -13.10
C SER A 104 -6.49 -3.75 -12.22
N GLY A 105 -5.24 -3.71 -11.79
CA GLY A 105 -4.68 -2.60 -11.01
C GLY A 105 -4.08 -1.52 -11.90
N HIS A 106 -2.75 -1.41 -11.94
CA HIS A 106 -2.06 -0.50 -12.85
C HIS A 106 -2.21 -0.98 -14.29
N VAL A 107 -3.00 -0.28 -15.08
CA VAL A 107 -3.15 -0.46 -16.53
C VAL A 107 -2.37 0.65 -17.23
N VAL A 108 -1.47 0.30 -18.15
CA VAL A 108 -0.67 1.29 -18.91
C VAL A 108 -0.43 0.83 -20.34
N ILE A 109 -0.41 1.78 -21.27
CA ILE A 109 0.14 1.58 -22.61
C ILE A 109 1.60 2.01 -22.61
N ARG A 110 2.47 1.16 -23.15
CA ARG A 110 3.91 1.39 -23.30
C ARG A 110 4.28 1.45 -24.78
N SER A 111 5.27 2.27 -25.09
CA SER A 111 5.99 2.28 -26.36
C SER A 111 7.42 1.78 -26.14
N THR A 112 8.04 1.32 -27.23
CA THR A 112 9.47 0.95 -27.24
C THR A 112 10.16 1.72 -28.36
N ASP A 113 11.33 2.29 -28.08
CA ASP A 113 12.08 3.09 -29.07
C ASP A 113 12.64 2.25 -30.23
N SER A 114 12.88 0.96 -30.00
CA SER A 114 13.36 0.01 -31.00
C SER A 114 12.47 -1.22 -31.10
N ALA A 115 12.36 -1.78 -32.31
CA ALA A 115 11.59 -3.00 -32.56
C ALA A 115 12.34 -4.21 -31.98
N THR A 116 11.80 -4.76 -30.90
CA THR A 116 12.25 -5.98 -30.23
C THR A 116 11.12 -7.02 -30.20
N ALA A 117 11.43 -8.26 -29.85
CA ALA A 117 10.40 -9.28 -29.64
C ALA A 117 9.35 -8.90 -28.59
N GLY A 118 9.68 -7.98 -27.66
CA GLY A 118 8.77 -7.45 -26.66
C GLY A 118 7.88 -6.30 -27.15
N SER A 119 8.21 -5.66 -28.28
CA SER A 119 7.54 -4.45 -28.76
C SER A 119 6.08 -4.66 -29.17
N LYS A 120 5.68 -5.91 -29.42
CA LYS A 120 4.28 -6.30 -29.68
C LYS A 120 3.38 -6.25 -28.44
N TYR A 121 3.97 -6.24 -27.24
CA TYR A 121 3.22 -6.13 -25.98
C TYR A 121 3.15 -4.68 -25.52
N ARG A 122 2.15 -3.94 -26.00
CA ARG A 122 2.01 -2.51 -25.71
C ARG A 122 1.10 -2.23 -24.53
N LEU A 123 0.09 -3.06 -24.27
CA LEU A 123 -0.75 -2.93 -23.08
C LEU A 123 -0.15 -3.78 -21.94
N TRP A 124 -0.08 -3.20 -20.74
CA TRP A 124 0.44 -3.85 -19.55
C TRP A 124 -0.51 -3.64 -18.39
N THR A 125 -0.80 -4.72 -17.66
CA THR A 125 -1.59 -4.66 -16.44
C THR A 125 -0.90 -5.35 -15.28
N THR A 126 -1.13 -4.87 -14.06
CA THR A 126 -0.99 -5.74 -12.88
C THR A 126 -2.34 -6.40 -12.62
N LEU A 127 -2.39 -7.73 -12.57
CA LEU A 127 -3.61 -8.47 -12.25
C LEU A 127 -3.53 -9.10 -10.87
N LYS A 128 -4.67 -9.15 -10.17
CA LYS A 128 -4.88 -10.01 -9.00
C LYS A 128 -6.26 -10.63 -9.02
N VAL A 129 -6.30 -11.96 -8.91
CA VAL A 129 -7.55 -12.72 -8.86
C VAL A 129 -7.81 -13.23 -7.45
N PRO A 130 -9.07 -13.35 -6.99
CA PRO A 130 -9.38 -13.92 -5.69
C PRO A 130 -8.86 -15.35 -5.53
N GLN A 131 -8.59 -15.78 -4.29
CA GLN A 131 -8.20 -17.16 -4.01
C GLN A 131 -9.27 -18.14 -4.51
N GLY A 132 -8.85 -19.28 -5.04
CA GLY A 132 -9.73 -20.26 -5.67
C GLY A 132 -10.05 -20.01 -7.15
N PHE A 133 -9.72 -18.84 -7.71
CA PHE A 133 -9.91 -18.53 -9.13
C PHE A 133 -8.63 -18.70 -9.95
N SER A 134 -8.78 -19.04 -11.23
CA SER A 134 -7.66 -19.22 -12.16
C SER A 134 -7.26 -17.92 -12.83
N MET A 135 -6.00 -17.50 -12.63
CA MET A 135 -5.42 -16.34 -13.30
C MET A 135 -5.37 -16.50 -14.82
N GLN A 136 -5.07 -17.72 -15.29
CA GLN A 136 -5.06 -18.07 -16.70
C GLN A 136 -6.43 -17.83 -17.34
N ARG A 137 -7.50 -18.34 -16.71
CA ARG A 137 -8.88 -18.15 -17.20
C ARG A 137 -9.32 -16.70 -17.17
N HIS A 138 -8.91 -15.94 -16.16
CA HIS A 138 -9.17 -14.50 -16.12
C HIS A 138 -8.48 -13.77 -17.28
N CYS A 139 -7.24 -14.15 -17.61
CA CYS A 139 -6.55 -13.57 -18.76
C CYS A 139 -7.22 -13.93 -20.09
N GLU A 140 -7.69 -15.17 -20.25
CA GLU A 140 -8.46 -15.62 -21.42
C GLU A 140 -9.76 -14.81 -21.57
N PHE A 141 -10.50 -14.61 -20.47
CA PHE A 141 -11.67 -13.73 -20.45
C PHE A 141 -11.34 -12.29 -20.86
N LEU A 142 -10.23 -11.74 -20.37
CA LEU A 142 -9.79 -10.40 -20.74
C LEU A 142 -9.41 -10.29 -22.22
N CYS A 143 -8.84 -11.34 -22.82
CA CYS A 143 -8.61 -11.42 -24.27
C CYS A 143 -9.92 -11.28 -25.05
N GLU A 144 -10.96 -12.04 -24.67
CA GLU A 144 -12.27 -11.97 -25.32
C GLU A 144 -12.90 -10.59 -25.22
N ARG A 145 -12.71 -9.88 -24.10
CA ARG A 145 -13.31 -8.55 -23.85
C ARG A 145 -12.58 -7.42 -24.57
N THR A 146 -11.28 -7.55 -24.77
CA THR A 146 -10.43 -6.45 -25.27
C THR A 146 -9.94 -6.65 -26.70
N GLY A 147 -10.16 -7.83 -27.27
CA GLY A 147 -9.59 -8.20 -28.56
C GLY A 147 -8.08 -8.45 -28.52
N ALA A 148 -7.50 -8.65 -27.34
CA ALA A 148 -6.11 -9.08 -27.20
C ALA A 148 -5.94 -10.49 -27.77
N THR A 149 -4.90 -10.70 -28.58
CA THR A 149 -4.65 -11.99 -29.27
C THR A 149 -3.75 -12.91 -28.46
N ALA A 150 -2.94 -12.37 -27.56
CA ALA A 150 -2.08 -13.13 -26.67
C ALA A 150 -1.75 -12.35 -25.40
N PHE A 151 -1.30 -13.07 -24.38
CA PHE A 151 -0.79 -12.48 -23.15
C PHE A 151 0.41 -13.26 -22.61
N LYS A 152 1.22 -12.61 -21.78
CA LYS A 152 2.30 -13.22 -21.02
C LYS A 152 2.18 -12.86 -19.55
N MET A 153 1.89 -13.85 -18.71
CA MET A 153 1.89 -13.70 -17.26
C MET A 153 3.31 -13.79 -16.70
N MET A 154 3.64 -12.84 -15.83
CA MET A 154 4.91 -12.75 -15.11
C MET A 154 4.63 -12.63 -13.61
N PRO A 155 4.30 -13.74 -12.94
CA PRO A 155 4.15 -13.75 -11.49
C PRO A 155 5.50 -13.46 -10.82
N ALA A 156 5.48 -12.67 -9.76
CA ALA A 156 6.66 -12.47 -8.93
C ALA A 156 6.99 -13.79 -8.23
N LYS A 157 8.26 -14.20 -8.27
CA LYS A 157 8.74 -15.40 -7.56
C LYS A 157 9.25 -15.08 -6.16
N ARG A 158 9.94 -13.94 -6.04
CA ARG A 158 10.62 -13.45 -4.83
C ARG A 158 10.66 -11.94 -4.88
N LEU A 159 10.58 -11.29 -3.72
CA LEU A 159 10.79 -9.86 -3.57
C LEU A 159 12.05 -9.63 -2.74
N PHE A 160 12.87 -8.67 -3.17
CA PHE A 160 14.17 -8.38 -2.54
C PHE A 160 14.22 -6.97 -1.95
N ALA A 161 13.41 -6.04 -2.48
CA ALA A 161 13.34 -4.67 -2.01
C ALA A 161 11.93 -4.10 -2.20
N LEU A 162 11.38 -3.55 -1.13
CA LEU A 162 10.10 -2.85 -1.11
C LEU A 162 10.29 -1.58 -0.29
N GLY A 163 9.98 -0.41 -0.85
CA GLY A 163 10.06 0.82 -0.07
C GLY A 163 9.40 2.00 -0.76
N VAL A 164 8.70 2.80 0.03
CA VAL A 164 8.11 4.09 -0.32
C VAL A 164 8.50 5.04 0.81
N GLY A 165 8.83 6.29 0.50
CA GLY A 165 9.13 7.30 1.52
C GLY A 165 9.64 8.55 0.83
N HIS A 166 8.92 9.66 0.93
CA HIS A 166 9.18 10.84 0.12
C HIS A 166 10.10 11.82 0.83
N VAL A 167 9.84 12.10 2.12
CA VAL A 167 10.63 13.07 2.89
C VAL A 167 12.04 12.52 3.12
N ARG A 168 12.13 11.27 3.59
CA ARG A 168 13.42 10.62 3.84
C ARG A 168 14.29 10.47 2.60
N ARG A 169 13.70 10.18 1.43
CA ARG A 169 14.47 9.96 0.19
C ARG A 169 14.95 11.24 -0.48
N ARG A 170 14.43 12.42 -0.10
CA ARG A 170 14.81 13.70 -0.73
C ARG A 170 16.30 14.03 -0.58
N GLY A 171 16.94 13.62 0.52
CA GLY A 171 18.36 13.86 0.79
C GLY A 171 19.28 12.66 0.56
N MET A 172 18.80 11.62 -0.13
CA MET A 172 19.57 10.39 -0.32
C MET A 172 20.45 10.48 -1.58
N GLU A 173 21.76 10.31 -1.42
CA GLU A 173 22.70 10.37 -2.53
C GLU A 173 22.49 9.20 -3.53
N PRO A 174 22.62 9.45 -4.85
CA PRO A 174 22.61 8.37 -5.84
C PRO A 174 23.61 7.27 -5.51
N GLY A 175 23.16 6.02 -5.51
CA GLY A 175 24.01 4.87 -5.17
C GLY A 175 24.05 4.52 -3.67
N SER A 176 23.34 5.27 -2.81
CA SER A 176 23.13 4.88 -1.41
C SER A 176 22.58 3.46 -1.30
N LYS A 177 23.15 2.66 -0.42
CA LYS A 177 22.76 1.26 -0.18
C LYS A 177 22.67 0.97 1.32
N SER A 178 21.89 -0.05 1.67
CA SER A 178 21.90 -0.63 3.01
C SER A 178 23.24 -1.34 3.27
N ASP A 179 23.73 -1.27 4.50
CA ASP A 179 24.85 -2.08 4.97
C ASP A 179 24.45 -3.55 5.17
N ALA A 180 23.17 -3.78 5.52
CA ALA A 180 22.60 -5.11 5.64
C ALA A 180 22.21 -5.69 4.27
N LEU A 181 22.32 -7.02 4.14
CA LEU A 181 21.85 -7.76 2.97
C LEU A 181 20.33 -7.70 2.85
N ALA A 182 19.84 -7.82 1.61
CA ALA A 182 18.42 -7.94 1.34
C ALA A 182 17.89 -9.28 1.86
N GLU A 183 16.80 -9.23 2.61
CA GLU A 183 16.04 -10.42 2.96
C GLU A 183 15.06 -10.76 1.84
N VAL A 184 15.02 -12.04 1.49
CA VAL A 184 14.09 -12.52 0.47
C VAL A 184 12.71 -12.68 1.10
N LEU A 185 11.71 -12.09 0.44
CA LEU A 185 10.31 -12.34 0.73
C LEU A 185 9.74 -13.30 -0.32
N ASP A 186 9.22 -14.43 0.15
CA ASP A 186 8.54 -15.41 -0.70
C ASP A 186 7.08 -15.01 -0.96
N THR A 187 6.57 -15.39 -2.12
CA THR A 187 5.22 -15.02 -2.59
C THR A 187 4.17 -16.10 -2.32
N ASN A 188 4.37 -16.89 -1.26
CA ASN A 188 3.42 -17.95 -0.91
C ASN A 188 2.09 -17.32 -0.47
N ILE A 189 0.99 -17.84 -1.02
CA ILE A 189 -0.35 -17.42 -0.64
C ILE A 189 -0.64 -17.97 0.75
N VAL A 190 -1.13 -17.11 1.63
CA VAL A 190 -1.57 -17.43 2.98
C VAL A 190 -3.09 -17.50 2.94
N GLU A 191 -3.63 -18.65 3.33
CA GLU A 191 -5.06 -18.82 3.56
C GLU A 191 -5.43 -18.19 4.91
N LEU A 192 -6.53 -17.45 4.92
CA LEU A 192 -7.03 -16.76 6.10
C LEU A 192 -8.42 -17.30 6.44
N THR A 193 -8.69 -17.47 7.74
CA THR A 193 -10.04 -17.75 8.22
C THR A 193 -10.92 -16.51 8.09
N ASP A 194 -12.24 -16.66 8.15
CA ASP A 194 -13.18 -15.53 8.11
C ASP A 194 -12.88 -14.50 9.23
N ARG A 195 -12.52 -15.01 10.42
CA ARG A 195 -12.14 -14.17 11.56
C ARG A 195 -10.84 -13.40 11.32
N GLU A 196 -9.87 -14.02 10.66
CA GLU A 196 -8.63 -13.34 10.26
C GLU A 196 -8.89 -12.28 9.18
N TRP A 197 -9.81 -12.55 8.25
CA TRP A 197 -10.25 -11.55 7.27
C TRP A 197 -10.92 -10.35 7.93
N GLU A 198 -11.77 -10.53 8.94
CA GLU A 198 -12.38 -9.43 9.70
C GLU A 198 -11.31 -8.50 10.28
N VAL A 199 -10.33 -9.06 11.00
CA VAL A 199 -9.23 -8.28 11.60
C VAL A 199 -8.36 -7.63 10.53
N LEU A 200 -7.99 -8.37 9.47
CA LEU A 200 -7.18 -7.84 8.38
C LEU A 200 -7.84 -6.63 7.70
N MET A 201 -9.16 -6.70 7.50
CA MET A 201 -9.93 -5.61 6.89
C MET A 201 -9.95 -4.37 7.78
N GLU A 202 -10.06 -4.54 9.10
CA GLU A 202 -9.94 -3.44 10.05
C GLU A 202 -8.52 -2.87 10.10
N LEU A 203 -7.47 -3.68 10.00
CA LEU A 203 -6.09 -3.16 9.91
C LEU A 203 -5.85 -2.37 8.60
N LYS A 204 -6.40 -2.86 7.49
CA LYS A 204 -6.27 -2.26 6.15
C LYS A 204 -7.08 -0.98 5.97
N ARG A 205 -8.17 -0.81 6.74
CA ARG A 205 -9.04 0.38 6.66
C ARG A 205 -8.26 1.64 6.97
N GLU A 206 -8.43 2.68 6.14
CA GLU A 206 -7.84 3.99 6.36
C GLU A 206 -8.40 4.61 7.64
N PHE A 207 -7.54 5.19 8.47
CA PHE A 207 -7.94 5.88 9.70
C PHE A 207 -8.55 7.23 9.36
N ALA A 208 -9.71 7.51 9.95
CA ALA A 208 -10.23 8.86 10.05
C ALA A 208 -9.43 9.66 11.09
N PRO A 209 -9.34 11.00 10.99
CA PRO A 209 -8.60 11.82 11.96
C PRO A 209 -8.99 11.53 13.41
N GLU A 210 -10.28 11.44 13.71
CA GLU A 210 -10.81 11.15 15.05
C GLU A 210 -10.39 9.78 15.60
N GLU A 211 -10.14 8.79 14.75
CA GLU A 211 -9.64 7.47 15.19
C GLU A 211 -8.16 7.48 15.64
N LEU A 212 -7.39 8.51 15.25
CA LEU A 212 -5.96 8.62 15.57
C LEU A 212 -5.74 9.10 17.01
N GLN A 213 -5.93 8.23 17.99
CA GLN A 213 -5.74 8.50 19.42
C GLN A 213 -4.88 7.41 20.08
N GLU A 214 -4.69 7.46 21.39
CA GLU A 214 -4.13 6.31 22.09
C GLU A 214 -5.02 5.07 21.92
N ASN A 215 -4.43 3.88 21.84
CA ASN A 215 -5.14 2.62 21.61
C ASN A 215 -6.01 2.61 20.33
N ILE A 216 -5.44 3.03 19.19
CA ILE A 216 -6.15 3.20 17.91
C ILE A 216 -6.98 1.99 17.44
N TYR A 217 -6.64 0.78 17.89
CA TYR A 217 -7.33 -0.45 17.47
C TYR A 217 -8.48 -0.84 18.40
N GLN A 218 -8.54 -0.32 19.63
CA GLN A 218 -9.58 -0.69 20.58
C GLN A 218 -11.00 -0.37 20.06
N PRO A 219 -11.30 0.85 19.56
CA PRO A 219 -12.62 1.14 19.00
C PRO A 219 -12.96 0.25 17.78
N ARG A 220 -11.97 -0.17 17.00
CA ARG A 220 -12.17 -1.06 15.84
C ARG A 220 -12.53 -2.48 16.27
N ALA A 221 -11.86 -2.98 17.30
CA ALA A 221 -12.14 -4.30 17.88
C ALA A 221 -13.55 -4.34 18.50
N GLU A 222 -13.90 -3.31 19.29
CA GLU A 222 -15.24 -3.16 19.90
C GLU A 222 -16.35 -3.11 18.85
N ALA A 223 -16.18 -2.34 17.77
CA ALA A 223 -17.16 -2.23 16.68
C ALA A 223 -17.43 -3.56 15.95
N ARG A 224 -16.52 -4.54 16.08
CA ARG A 224 -16.64 -5.88 15.48
C ARG A 224 -16.96 -6.97 16.51
N GLY A 225 -17.15 -6.61 17.78
CA GLY A 225 -17.37 -7.58 18.85
C GLY A 225 -16.17 -8.53 19.03
N ILE A 226 -14.96 -8.04 18.79
CA ILE A 226 -13.71 -8.80 18.96
C ILE A 226 -13.06 -8.32 20.25
N PRO A 227 -12.78 -9.19 21.23
CA PRO A 227 -11.94 -8.85 22.37
C PRO A 227 -10.59 -8.30 21.90
N LEU A 228 -10.08 -7.24 22.54
CA LEU A 228 -8.86 -6.56 22.10
C LEU A 228 -7.65 -7.50 22.06
N ASP A 229 -7.52 -8.38 23.05
CA ASP A 229 -6.43 -9.37 23.10
C ASP A 229 -6.51 -10.37 21.94
N GLU A 230 -7.73 -10.77 21.54
CA GLU A 230 -7.95 -11.63 20.36
C GLU A 230 -7.56 -10.88 19.08
N PHE A 231 -7.98 -9.61 18.96
CA PHE A 231 -7.62 -8.76 17.81
C PHE A 231 -6.09 -8.65 17.66
N TYR A 232 -5.37 -8.39 18.76
CA TYR A 232 -3.91 -8.32 18.76
C TYR A 232 -3.25 -9.67 18.47
N SER A 233 -3.75 -10.76 19.05
CA SER A 233 -3.24 -12.11 18.76
C SER A 233 -3.37 -12.46 17.27
N ILE A 234 -4.51 -12.14 16.65
CA ILE A 234 -4.72 -12.36 15.21
C ILE A 234 -3.79 -11.47 14.38
N ALA A 235 -3.70 -10.18 14.71
CA ALA A 235 -2.83 -9.24 14.01
C ALA A 235 -1.36 -9.65 14.08
N GLN A 236 -0.90 -10.16 15.23
CA GLN A 236 0.44 -10.70 15.40
C GLN A 236 0.65 -11.97 14.56
N SER A 237 -0.29 -12.91 14.57
CA SER A 237 -0.25 -14.11 13.71
C SER A 237 -0.17 -13.76 12.21
N LEU A 238 -0.93 -12.75 11.76
CA LEU A 238 -0.85 -12.24 10.38
C LEU A 238 0.53 -11.64 10.08
N ASN A 239 1.12 -10.94 11.04
CA ASN A 239 2.46 -10.38 10.92
C ASN A 239 3.55 -11.45 10.82
N ASP A 240 3.46 -12.49 11.64
CA ASP A 240 4.43 -13.59 11.67
C ASP A 240 4.39 -14.40 10.36
N ARG A 241 3.19 -14.57 9.79
CA ARG A 241 2.97 -15.13 8.44
C ARG A 241 3.31 -14.17 7.29
N LYS A 242 3.88 -13.00 7.58
CA LYS A 242 4.31 -11.99 6.58
C LYS A 242 3.18 -11.44 5.71
N VAL A 243 1.94 -11.47 6.21
CA VAL A 243 0.78 -10.85 5.56
C VAL A 243 0.76 -9.35 5.84
N ILE A 244 1.20 -8.94 7.03
CA ILE A 244 1.26 -7.54 7.43
C ILE A 244 2.56 -6.91 6.89
N GLY A 245 2.41 -5.74 6.27
CA GLY A 245 3.53 -4.85 5.94
C GLY A 245 3.80 -3.86 7.07
N ARG A 246 3.99 -2.60 6.74
CA ARG A 246 4.22 -1.50 7.68
C ARG A 246 2.94 -0.71 8.01
N PHE A 247 2.93 -0.03 9.15
CA PHE A 247 2.01 1.07 9.44
C PHE A 247 2.58 2.35 8.81
N SER A 248 1.77 3.12 8.09
CA SER A 248 2.31 4.31 7.39
C SER A 248 1.33 5.45 7.19
N THR A 249 1.88 6.66 7.23
CA THR A 249 1.29 7.88 6.66
C THR A 249 1.69 7.99 5.19
N PHE A 250 0.73 8.22 4.30
CA PHE A 250 0.98 8.37 2.87
C PHE A 250 0.77 9.82 2.46
N LEU A 251 1.82 10.48 1.98
CA LEU A 251 1.71 11.85 1.49
C LEU A 251 0.96 11.92 0.15
N GLU A 252 0.29 13.04 -0.10
CA GLU A 252 -0.28 13.32 -1.41
C GLU A 252 0.84 13.51 -2.45
N HIS A 253 0.76 12.75 -3.55
CA HIS A 253 1.64 12.93 -4.69
C HIS A 253 1.09 14.08 -5.56
N VAL A 254 1.30 15.33 -5.15
CA VAL A 254 1.19 16.43 -6.10
C VAL A 254 2.46 16.37 -6.96
N LYS A 255 2.34 15.82 -8.17
CA LYS A 255 3.34 16.10 -9.20
C LYS A 255 3.22 17.60 -9.50
N PRO A 256 4.28 18.41 -9.33
CA PRO A 256 4.26 19.78 -9.84
C PRO A 256 4.03 19.79 -11.35
#